data_AF-A0A9J5WM61-F1
#
_entry.id   AF-A0A9J5WM61-F1
#
_cell.length_a   1.000
_cell.length_b   1.000
_cell.length_c   1.000
_cell.angle_alpha   90.00
_cell.angle_beta   90.00
_cell.angle_gamma   90.00
#
_symmetry.space_group_name_H-M   'P 1'
#
loop_
_entity.id
_entity.type
_entity.pdbx_description
1 polymer ?
#
loop_
_entity_poly.entity_id
_entity_poly.type
_entity_poly.pdbx_seq_one_letter_code
_entity_poly.pdbx_strand_id
1 'polypeptide(L)' 'MSSSASSSKGKRKATKKLRSMGITTMIVGITTPDVNDKYHKEFMEAGLDECYEKPLTKEILQSLVEKISNKV' A
#
# COMPACT_ATOMS: atom_id res chain seq x y z
N MET A 1 3.97 -16.52 22.47
CA MET A 1 3.80 -16.13 21.06
C MET A 1 2.78 -15.00 20.98
N SER A 2 3.19 -13.79 21.33
CA SER A 2 2.34 -12.60 21.37
C SER A 2 3.20 -11.44 20.93
N SER A 3 2.85 -10.76 19.83
CA SER A 3 3.08 -9.31 19.57
C SER A 3 2.91 -8.92 18.09
N SER A 4 3.01 -9.83 17.12
CA SER A 4 3.08 -9.41 15.70
C SER A 4 1.72 -9.08 15.04
N ALA A 5 0.60 -9.56 15.59
CA ALA A 5 -0.73 -9.40 14.99
C ALA A 5 -1.43 -8.05 15.30
N SER A 6 -0.88 -7.26 16.23
CA SER A 6 -1.49 -6.00 16.68
C SER A 6 -1.21 -4.82 15.74
N SER A 7 -0.08 -4.83 15.03
CA SER A 7 0.42 -3.66 14.27
C SER A 7 -0.23 -3.49 12.88
N SER A 8 -0.87 -4.52 12.32
CA SER A 8 -1.41 -4.51 10.94
C SER A 8 -2.89 -4.10 10.81
N LYS A 9 -3.61 -3.86 11.93
CA LYS A 9 -5.02 -3.42 11.87
C LYS A 9 -5.18 -1.92 11.58
N GLY A 10 -4.19 -1.10 11.95
CA GLY A 10 -4.29 0.37 11.80
C GLY A 10 -4.15 0.85 10.35
N LYS A 11 -3.17 0.31 9.60
CA LYS A 11 -2.81 0.81 8.27
C LYS A 11 -3.92 0.60 7.23
N ARG A 12 -4.58 -0.56 7.25
CA ARG A 12 -5.72 -0.86 6.35
C ARG A 12 -6.94 0.02 6.62
N LYS A 13 -7.19 0.36 7.89
CA LYS A 13 -8.29 1.26 8.27
C LYS A 13 -8.08 2.67 7.71
N ALA A 14 -6.83 3.15 7.68
CA ALA A 14 -6.51 4.45 7.10
C ALA A 14 -6.84 4.48 5.59
N THR A 15 -6.39 3.50 4.81
CA THR A 15 -6.70 3.42 3.37
C THR A 15 -8.20 3.36 3.11
N LYS A 16 -8.94 2.50 3.85
CA LYS A 16 -10.41 2.44 3.75
C LYS A 16 -11.07 3.77 4.06
N LYS A 17 -10.58 4.49 5.07
CA LYS A 17 -11.07 5.82 5.43
C LYS A 17 -10.83 6.83 4.30
N LEU A 18 -9.63 6.86 3.73
CA LEU A 18 -9.29 7.74 2.60
C LEU A 18 -10.22 7.49 1.39
N ARG A 19 -10.46 6.23 1.04
CA ARG A 19 -11.41 5.89 -0.02
C ARG A 19 -12.85 6.27 0.32
N SER A 20 -13.30 6.04 1.55
CA SER A 20 -14.63 6.48 2.00
C SER A 20 -14.81 8.01 1.99
N MET A 21 -13.71 8.77 2.02
CA MET A 21 -13.72 10.23 1.87
C MET A 21 -13.77 10.66 0.40
N GLY A 22 -13.85 9.74 -0.55
CA GLY A 22 -13.94 10.03 -1.98
C GLY A 22 -12.58 10.29 -2.65
N ILE A 23 -11.45 9.94 -2.02
CA ILE A 23 -10.14 10.09 -2.65
C ILE A 23 -10.02 9.08 -3.80
N THR A 24 -9.87 9.61 -5.01
CA THR A 24 -9.66 8.85 -6.26
C THR A 24 -8.22 8.86 -6.73
N THR A 25 -7.37 9.72 -6.16
CA THR A 25 -5.93 9.74 -6.43
C THR A 25 -5.29 8.39 -6.07
N MET A 26 -4.17 8.09 -6.72
CA MET A 26 -3.43 6.86 -6.48
C MET A 26 -2.92 6.80 -5.04
N ILE A 27 -3.14 5.67 -4.35
CA ILE A 27 -2.64 5.39 -3.02
C ILE A 27 -1.69 4.19 -3.11
N VAL A 28 -0.42 4.43 -2.76
CA VAL A 28 0.65 3.44 -2.82
C VAL A 28 1.04 3.01 -1.41
N GLY A 29 1.05 1.70 -1.16
CA GLY A 29 1.53 1.12 0.09
C GLY A 29 3.01 0.76 0.01
N ILE A 30 3.78 1.10 1.04
CA ILE A 30 5.16 0.64 1.20
C ILE A 30 5.24 -0.25 2.45
N THR A 31 5.51 -1.53 2.24
CA THR A 31 5.48 -2.58 3.27
C THR A 31 6.89 -3.09 3.57
N THR A 32 7.12 -3.60 4.77
CA THR A 32 8.34 -4.38 5.02
C THR A 32 8.26 -5.69 4.24
N PRO A 33 9.39 -6.25 3.75
CA PRO A 33 9.39 -7.58 3.15
C PRO A 33 8.69 -8.55 4.10
N ASP A 34 7.62 -9.17 3.63
CA ASP A 34 6.84 -10.10 4.42
C ASP A 34 6.70 -11.39 3.61
N VAL A 35 6.95 -12.51 4.26
CA VAL A 35 6.92 -13.84 3.62
C VAL A 35 5.47 -14.27 3.31
N ASN A 36 4.48 -13.48 3.72
CA ASN A 36 3.08 -13.83 3.68
C ASN A 36 2.24 -12.89 2.79
N ASP A 37 1.90 -13.40 1.60
CA ASP A 37 1.03 -12.77 0.60
C ASP A 37 -0.32 -12.29 1.15
N LYS A 38 -0.78 -12.86 2.27
CA LYS A 38 -2.03 -12.46 2.91
C LYS A 38 -2.03 -10.98 3.29
N TYR A 39 -0.90 -10.44 3.74
CA TYR A 39 -0.83 -9.02 4.10
C TYR A 39 -0.99 -8.13 2.88
N HIS A 40 -0.32 -8.48 1.78
CA HIS A 40 -0.44 -7.75 0.52
C HIS A 40 -1.91 -7.72 0.03
N LYS A 41 -2.58 -8.87 0.04
CA LYS A 41 -4.00 -8.97 -0.36
C LYS A 41 -4.91 -8.08 0.49
N GLU A 42 -4.74 -8.09 1.81
CA GLU A 42 -5.56 -7.30 2.72
C GLU A 42 -5.36 -5.77 2.54
N PHE A 43 -4.20 -5.34 2.04
CA PHE A 43 -3.93 -3.94 1.69
C PHE A 43 -4.57 -3.54 0.36
N MET A 44 -4.53 -4.41 -0.64
CA MET A 44 -5.23 -4.20 -1.91
C MET A 44 -6.75 -4.13 -1.70
N GLU A 45 -7.32 -5.04 -0.89
CA GLU A 45 -8.74 -5.01 -0.49
C GLU A 45 -9.13 -3.76 0.32
N ALA A 46 -8.16 -3.07 0.94
CA ALA A 46 -8.41 -1.80 1.62
C ALA A 46 -8.52 -0.61 0.66
N GLY A 47 -8.20 -0.80 -0.62
CA GLY A 47 -8.30 0.20 -1.68
C GLY A 47 -6.97 0.86 -2.04
N LEU A 48 -5.82 0.20 -1.83
CA LEU A 48 -4.58 0.60 -2.50
C LEU A 48 -4.65 0.31 -4.00
N ASP A 49 -3.96 1.10 -4.80
CA ASP A 49 -3.77 0.81 -6.23
C ASP A 49 -2.52 -0.03 -6.46
N GLU A 50 -1.47 0.25 -5.68
CA GLU A 50 -0.16 -0.37 -5.80
C GLU A 50 0.41 -0.62 -4.40
N CYS A 51 1.21 -1.67 -4.25
CA CYS A 51 1.94 -1.93 -3.03
C CYS A 51 3.31 -2.52 -3.33
N TYR A 52 4.33 -1.97 -2.67
CA TYR A 52 5.73 -2.35 -2.86
C TYR A 52 6.37 -2.70 -1.52
N GLU A 53 7.40 -3.53 -1.56
CA GLU A 53 8.23 -3.83 -0.41
C GLU A 53 9.32 -2.78 -0.22
N LYS A 54 9.83 -2.69 1.00
CA LYS A 54 11.01 -1.92 1.35
C LYS A 54 12.29 -2.68 0.95
N PRO A 55 13.40 -1.98 0.66
CA PRO A 55 13.51 -0.53 0.62
C PRO A 55 12.83 0.07 -0.61
N LEU A 56 12.43 1.35 -0.51
CA LEU A 56 11.92 2.08 -1.65
C LEU A 56 13.09 2.37 -2.61
N THR A 57 13.25 1.54 -3.64
CA THR A 57 14.37 1.66 -4.58
C THR A 57 14.12 2.72 -5.65
N LYS A 58 15.17 3.08 -6.39
CA LYS A 58 15.06 4.06 -7.49
C LYS A 58 14.14 3.55 -8.59
N GLU A 59 14.16 2.25 -8.85
CA GLU A 59 13.35 1.59 -9.87
C GLU A 59 11.86 1.65 -9.50
N ILE A 60 11.51 1.42 -8.22
CA ILE A 60 10.14 1.57 -7.72
C ILE A 60 9.67 3.02 -7.90
N LEU A 61 10.52 3.99 -7.54
CA LEU A 61 10.19 5.42 -7.69
C LEU A 61 10.02 5.80 -9.17
N GLN A 62 10.91 5.36 -10.05
CA GLN A 62 10.79 5.62 -11.49
C GLN A 62 9.48 5.05 -12.04
N SER A 63 9.16 3.81 -11.71
CA SER A 63 7.89 3.19 -12.11
C SER A 63 6.68 3.98 -11.60
N LEU A 64 6.71 4.44 -10.35
CA LEU A 64 5.65 5.26 -9.78
C LEU A 64 5.51 6.61 -10.49
N VAL A 65 6.62 7.29 -10.79
CA VAL A 65 6.63 8.57 -11.51
C VAL A 65 6.04 8.40 -12.90
N GLU A 66 6.45 7.36 -13.64
CA GLU A 66 5.89 7.06 -14.97
C GLU A 66 4.37 6.81 -14.90
N LYS A 67 3.90 6.06 -13.91
CA LYS A 67 2.47 5.81 -13.70
C LYS A 67 1.66 7.07 -13.38
N ILE A 68 2.25 8.02 -12.66
CA ILE A 68 1.60 9.29 -12.30
C ILE A 68 1.61 10.25 -13.49
N SER A 69 2.74 10.39 -14.18
CA SER A 69 2.90 11.29 -15.33
C SER A 69 2.07 10.88 -16.54
N ASN A 70 1.67 9.62 -16.65
CA ASN A 70 0.79 9.13 -17.72
C ASN A 70 -0.71 9.35 -17.47
N LYS A 71 -1.10 9.97 -16.35
CA LYS A 71 -2.48 10.47 -16.16
C LYS A 71 -2.60 11.86 -16.78
N VAL A 72 -3.07 11.87 -18.03
CA VAL A 72 -3.53 13.03 -18.81
C VAL A 72 -4.50 13.90 -18.01
#